data_AF-A0A8J2EAY2-F1
#
_entry.id   AF-A0A8J2EAY2-F1
#
_cell.length_a   1.000
_cell.length_b   1.000
_cell.length_c   1.000
_cell.angle_alpha   90.00
_cell.angle_beta   90.00
_cell.angle_gamma   90.00
#
_symmetry.space_group_name_H-M   'P 1'
#
loop_
_entity.id
_entity.type
_entity.pdbx_description
1 polymer ?
#
loop_
_entity_poly.entity_id
_entity_poly.type
_entity_poly.pdbx_seq_one_letter_code
_entity_poly.pdbx_strand_id
1 'polypeptide(L)'
;MSLFRTREWWRTECGGGEEVFDGQSLLVVPLFGDDRKDIIVVSSHSGFLRLYSPSSKWDEEKINPTGYQLTDLIVEGSQDLRLGILTPSKLLVYAVTFTPGSTEHGDRCILEVVYSHELPGFPASLTAGAFGGARGRDFFSVQCLDGTMLFYEQETHTFQQVLKDRLLPEQVAYVPRNDVFITSSPGWILECYRS
;
A
#
# COMPACT_ATOMS: atom_id res chain seq x y z
N MET A 1 21.93 -31.48 1.63
CA MET A 1 21.73 -30.80 0.34
C MET A 1 20.52 -29.89 0.47
N SER A 2 20.65 -28.57 0.40
CA SER A 2 19.48 -27.72 0.12
C SER A 2 19.35 -27.62 -1.39
N LEU A 3 18.15 -27.90 -1.93
CA LEU A 3 17.91 -27.85 -3.38
C LEU A 3 17.71 -26.41 -3.88
N PHE A 4 17.41 -25.48 -2.97
CA PHE A 4 17.22 -24.06 -3.28
C PHE A 4 18.14 -23.21 -2.41
N ARG A 5 18.69 -22.17 -3.03
CA ARG A 5 19.41 -21.06 -2.39
C ARG A 5 18.98 -19.79 -3.09
N THR A 6 18.37 -18.87 -2.35
CA THR A 6 18.09 -17.52 -2.83
C THR A 6 19.40 -16.83 -3.22
N ARG A 7 19.41 -16.17 -4.38
CA ARG A 7 20.46 -15.22 -4.79
C ARG A 7 19.91 -13.81 -4.56
N GLU A 8 20.73 -12.93 -4.03
CA GLU A 8 20.42 -11.50 -3.96
C GLU A 8 20.45 -10.95 -5.40
N TRP A 9 19.36 -10.32 -5.84
CA TRP A 9 19.22 -9.75 -7.20
C TRP A 9 19.16 -8.21 -7.17
N TRP A 10 18.58 -7.65 -6.11
CA TRP A 10 18.59 -6.23 -5.79
C TRP A 10 18.46 -6.06 -4.27
N ARG A 11 19.07 -5.00 -3.73
CA ARG A 11 18.98 -4.62 -2.33
C ARG A 11 19.22 -3.11 -2.20
N THR A 12 18.55 -2.48 -1.24
CA THR A 12 18.85 -1.16 -0.72
C THR A 12 18.78 -1.17 0.81
N GLU A 13 19.21 -0.11 1.44
CA GLU A 13 18.90 0.21 2.83
C GLU A 13 17.93 1.40 2.88
N CYS A 14 17.05 1.43 3.88
CA CYS A 14 16.08 2.51 4.09
C CYS A 14 16.34 3.16 5.44
N GLY A 15 16.41 4.50 5.49
CA GLY A 15 16.47 5.27 6.74
C GLY A 15 17.73 5.14 7.60
N GLY A 16 18.80 4.49 7.14
CA GLY A 16 20.10 4.44 7.83
C GLY A 16 20.07 3.86 9.25
N GLY A 17 19.03 3.08 9.59
CA GLY A 17 18.82 2.51 10.92
C GLY A 17 17.99 3.35 11.91
N GLU A 18 17.55 4.56 11.55
CA GLU A 18 16.69 5.40 12.41
C GLU A 18 15.18 5.25 12.13
N GLU A 19 14.81 4.76 10.94
CA GLU A 19 13.40 4.56 10.55
C GLU A 19 12.82 3.24 11.04
N VAL A 20 11.51 3.24 11.37
CA VAL A 20 10.76 2.09 11.88
C VAL A 20 9.70 1.66 10.88
N PHE A 21 9.60 0.35 10.62
CA PHE A 21 8.73 -0.29 9.63
C PHE A 21 7.95 -1.45 10.28
N ASP A 22 6.77 -1.78 9.76
CA ASP A 22 5.93 -2.89 10.21
C ASP A 22 5.55 -3.87 9.05
N GLY A 23 4.48 -4.64 9.20
CA GLY A 23 3.98 -5.57 8.17
C GLY A 23 3.15 -4.94 7.04
N GLN A 24 2.70 -3.69 7.21
CA GLN A 24 1.97 -2.90 6.20
C GLN A 24 2.90 -1.92 5.47
N SER A 25 4.12 -1.73 5.97
CA SER A 25 5.20 -0.94 5.39
C SER A 25 5.65 -1.30 3.96
N LEU A 26 5.09 -2.33 3.31
CA LEU A 26 5.58 -2.82 2.01
C LEU A 26 4.42 -3.21 1.09
N LEU A 27 4.35 -2.58 -0.07
CA LEU A 27 3.49 -2.96 -1.19
C LEU A 27 4.33 -3.33 -2.42
N VAL A 28 3.85 -4.25 -3.24
CA VAL A 28 4.27 -4.38 -4.63
C VAL A 28 3.04 -4.19 -5.51
N VAL A 29 3.10 -3.24 -6.43
CA VAL A 29 1.94 -2.84 -7.24
C VAL A 29 2.36 -2.48 -8.68
N PRO A 30 1.63 -2.95 -9.71
CA PRO A 30 1.98 -2.71 -11.11
C PRO A 30 1.56 -1.30 -11.58
N LEU A 31 2.45 -0.31 -11.42
CA LEU A 31 2.14 1.13 -11.64
C LEU A 31 2.45 1.66 -13.05
N PHE A 32 3.58 1.28 -13.67
CA PHE A 32 4.14 2.10 -14.77
C PHE A 32 4.25 1.40 -16.13
N GLY A 33 3.83 2.12 -17.18
CA GLY A 33 3.88 1.69 -18.59
C GLY A 33 2.73 0.78 -19.01
N ASP A 34 2.61 0.53 -20.32
CA ASP A 34 1.58 -0.37 -20.88
C ASP A 34 1.73 -1.82 -20.39
N ASP A 35 2.98 -2.25 -20.16
CA ASP A 35 3.32 -3.53 -19.52
C ASP A 35 2.92 -3.60 -18.02
N ARG A 36 2.49 -2.48 -17.43
CA ARG A 36 2.26 -2.24 -15.99
C ARG A 36 3.32 -2.90 -15.08
N LYS A 37 4.54 -2.36 -15.09
CA LYS A 37 5.67 -2.90 -14.31
C LYS A 37 5.43 -2.81 -12.81
N ASP A 38 5.72 -3.90 -12.10
CA ASP A 38 5.70 -3.98 -10.64
C ASP A 38 6.69 -3.00 -10.01
N ILE A 39 6.16 -2.09 -9.20
CA ILE A 39 6.92 -1.15 -8.38
C ILE A 39 6.87 -1.63 -6.93
N ILE A 40 8.05 -1.75 -6.33
CA ILE A 40 8.16 -1.99 -4.89
C ILE A 40 8.00 -0.66 -4.20
N VAL A 41 7.07 -0.57 -3.26
CA VAL A 41 6.80 0.66 -2.52
C VAL A 41 6.98 0.40 -1.02
N VAL A 42 7.94 1.10 -0.41
CA VAL A 42 8.44 0.84 0.94
C VAL A 42 8.11 2.02 1.83
N SER A 43 7.74 1.80 3.10
CA SER A 43 7.23 2.91 3.92
C SER A 43 7.44 2.79 5.42
N SER A 44 7.82 3.88 6.08
CA SER A 44 8.15 3.90 7.51
C SER A 44 7.31 4.92 8.28
N HIS A 45 7.16 4.68 9.58
CA HIS A 45 6.35 5.52 10.48
C HIS A 45 6.91 6.95 10.67
N SER A 46 8.13 7.22 10.19
CA SER A 46 8.71 8.57 10.16
C SER A 46 8.18 9.45 9.02
N GLY A 47 7.40 8.88 8.09
CA GLY A 47 6.78 9.58 6.95
C GLY A 47 7.49 9.36 5.61
N PHE A 48 7.46 8.10 5.10
CA PHE A 48 8.22 7.55 3.94
C PHE A 48 7.39 6.35 3.31
N LEU A 49 7.02 5.85 2.06
CA LEU A 49 6.88 5.97 0.51
C LEU A 49 8.06 5.93 -0.49
N ARG A 50 9.06 5.06 -0.36
CA ARG A 50 10.08 4.88 -1.42
C ARG A 50 9.53 4.03 -2.54
N LEU A 51 9.26 4.64 -3.70
CA LEU A 51 8.97 3.92 -4.95
C LEU A 51 10.28 3.45 -5.58
N TYR A 52 10.43 2.13 -5.74
CA TYR A 52 11.55 1.50 -6.42
C TYR A 52 11.06 0.72 -7.64
N SER A 53 11.69 0.96 -8.79
CA SER A 53 11.57 0.15 -10.01
C SER A 53 12.88 -0.60 -10.24
N PRO A 54 13.07 -1.84 -9.70
CA PRO A 54 14.33 -2.57 -9.86
C PRO A 54 14.58 -2.96 -11.33
N SER A 55 15.37 -2.15 -12.03
CA SER A 55 15.67 -2.31 -13.46
C SER A 55 16.86 -3.25 -13.73
N SER A 56 17.21 -4.11 -12.78
CA SER A 56 18.41 -4.96 -12.76
C SER A 56 18.41 -6.02 -13.87
N LYS A 57 18.95 -5.69 -15.06
CA LYS A 57 19.42 -6.69 -16.01
C LYS A 57 20.59 -7.48 -15.38
N TRP A 58 20.64 -8.78 -15.66
CA TRP A 58 21.73 -9.66 -15.21
C TRP A 58 22.96 -9.47 -16.11
N ASP A 59 23.83 -8.53 -15.76
CA ASP A 59 25.19 -8.41 -16.30
C ASP A 59 26.19 -9.06 -15.33
N GLU A 60 26.91 -10.09 -15.78
CA GLU A 60 27.75 -10.94 -14.90
C GLU A 60 29.05 -10.27 -14.42
N GLU A 61 29.42 -9.11 -14.98
CA GLU A 61 30.75 -8.50 -14.77
C GLU A 61 30.79 -7.30 -13.80
N LYS A 62 29.64 -6.75 -13.35
CA LYS A 62 29.64 -5.45 -12.63
C LYS A 62 28.89 -5.45 -11.31
N ILE A 63 29.61 -5.91 -10.28
CA ILE A 63 29.29 -5.62 -8.87
C ILE A 63 29.51 -4.13 -8.60
N ASN A 64 28.43 -3.34 -8.59
CA ASN A 64 28.20 -2.17 -7.71
C ASN A 64 26.88 -1.46 -8.07
N PRO A 65 25.82 -1.52 -7.24
CA PRO A 65 24.62 -0.71 -7.44
C PRO A 65 24.85 0.75 -7.01
N THR A 66 24.31 1.70 -7.78
CA THR A 66 24.34 3.14 -7.47
C THR A 66 23.12 3.56 -6.65
N GLY A 67 23.32 4.32 -5.56
CA GLY A 67 22.27 4.71 -4.61
C GLY A 67 21.37 5.89 -5.03
N TYR A 68 20.27 6.08 -4.30
CA TYR A 68 19.21 7.08 -4.54
C TYR A 68 18.50 7.53 -3.23
N GLN A 69 17.76 8.65 -3.25
CA GLN A 69 17.10 9.33 -2.12
C GLN A 69 15.88 10.16 -2.64
N LEU A 70 14.84 10.59 -1.88
CA LEU A 70 14.22 10.27 -0.57
C LEU A 70 12.91 11.15 -0.42
N THR A 71 12.18 11.09 0.70
CA THR A 71 10.96 11.82 1.17
C THR A 71 9.59 11.31 0.70
N ASP A 72 8.68 10.94 1.65
CA ASP A 72 7.66 9.93 1.34
C ASP A 72 6.43 9.64 2.39
N LEU A 73 5.67 8.48 2.42
CA LEU A 73 4.50 7.98 3.30
C LEU A 73 3.93 6.46 3.16
N ILE A 74 2.94 5.89 3.92
CA ILE A 74 2.46 4.42 3.81
C ILE A 74 1.59 4.06 2.55
N VAL A 75 1.35 2.79 2.15
CA VAL A 75 0.95 2.42 0.74
C VAL A 75 -0.10 1.31 0.53
N GLU A 76 -1.21 1.61 -0.18
CA GLU A 76 -2.05 0.67 -0.97
C GLU A 76 -2.39 1.25 -2.36
N GLY A 77 -2.66 0.43 -3.38
CA GLY A 77 -2.85 0.87 -4.78
C GLY A 77 -4.11 0.35 -5.48
N SER A 78 -4.61 1.09 -6.48
CA SER A 78 -5.89 0.84 -7.19
C SER A 78 -5.75 0.78 -8.73
N GLN A 79 -6.81 0.37 -9.44
CA GLN A 79 -6.83 0.17 -10.90
C GLN A 79 -6.53 1.43 -11.73
N ASP A 80 -7.02 2.60 -11.26
CA ASP A 80 -6.74 3.95 -11.80
C ASP A 80 -5.45 4.57 -11.21
N LEU A 81 -4.61 3.76 -10.56
CA LEU A 81 -3.31 4.16 -10.00
C LEU A 81 -3.37 5.29 -8.97
N ARG A 82 -4.51 5.39 -8.27
CA ARG A 82 -4.60 6.12 -7.00
C ARG A 82 -3.96 5.29 -5.88
N LEU A 83 -3.17 5.96 -5.07
CA LEU A 83 -2.38 5.43 -3.98
C LEU A 83 -3.00 5.89 -2.65
N GLY A 84 -3.62 4.97 -1.92
CA GLY A 84 -4.19 5.20 -0.59
C GLY A 84 -3.13 5.08 0.49
N ILE A 85 -3.08 6.06 1.39
CA ILE A 85 -2.04 6.19 2.40
C ILE A 85 -2.66 6.46 3.78
N LEU A 86 -2.40 5.58 4.72
CA LEU A 86 -2.88 5.69 6.09
C LEU A 86 -1.85 6.43 6.97
N THR A 87 -2.33 7.43 7.71
CA THR A 87 -1.56 8.21 8.70
C THR A 87 -2.34 8.25 10.02
N PRO A 88 -1.73 8.58 11.18
CA PRO A 88 -2.39 8.50 12.49
C PRO A 88 -3.70 9.31 12.67
N SER A 89 -4.02 10.22 11.75
CA SER A 89 -5.29 10.98 11.75
C SER A 89 -5.96 11.13 10.38
N LYS A 90 -5.35 10.67 9.28
CA LYS A 90 -5.88 10.85 7.92
C LYS A 90 -5.66 9.65 7.01
N LEU A 91 -6.61 9.39 6.12
CA LEU A 91 -6.39 8.68 4.86
C LEU A 91 -6.10 9.73 3.78
N LEU A 92 -4.87 9.77 3.27
CA LEU A 92 -4.50 10.59 2.10
C LEU A 92 -4.59 9.73 0.84
N VAL A 93 -5.05 10.29 -0.28
CA VAL A 93 -5.04 9.57 -1.57
C VAL A 93 -4.29 10.37 -2.62
N TYR A 94 -3.20 9.78 -3.12
CA TYR A 94 -2.30 10.37 -4.09
C TYR A 94 -2.59 9.87 -5.51
N ALA A 95 -2.39 10.71 -6.52
CA ALA A 95 -2.16 10.30 -7.89
C ALA A 95 -0.65 10.13 -8.11
N VAL A 96 -0.26 9.05 -8.80
CA VAL A 96 1.14 8.79 -9.16
C VAL A 96 1.31 9.05 -10.65
N THR A 97 1.96 10.16 -11.01
CA THR A 97 2.21 10.55 -12.41
C THR A 97 3.67 10.28 -12.77
N PHE A 98 3.91 9.42 -13.75
CA PHE A 98 5.25 9.16 -14.30
C PHE A 98 5.44 9.88 -15.64
N THR A 99 6.44 10.76 -15.69
CA THR A 99 6.87 11.46 -16.91
C THR A 99 8.25 10.93 -17.32
N PRO A 100 8.37 10.17 -18.43
CA PRO A 100 9.67 9.74 -18.92
C PRO A 100 10.52 10.94 -19.35
N GLY A 101 11.82 10.85 -19.11
CA GLY A 101 12.77 11.92 -19.37
C GLY A 101 13.02 12.15 -20.85
N SER A 102 13.13 13.42 -21.24
CA SER A 102 14.01 13.78 -22.36
C SER A 102 15.48 13.59 -21.92
N THR A 103 16.39 13.44 -22.88
CA THR A 103 17.78 12.96 -22.71
C THR A 103 18.68 13.76 -21.77
N GLU A 104 18.21 14.86 -21.21
CA GLU A 104 18.97 15.77 -20.34
C GLU A 104 18.45 15.83 -18.89
N HIS A 105 17.21 15.40 -18.63
CA HIS A 105 16.52 15.66 -17.35
C HIS A 105 16.15 14.41 -16.55
N GLY A 106 16.23 13.22 -17.14
CA GLY A 106 15.90 11.95 -16.48
C GLY A 106 14.40 11.73 -16.26
N ASP A 107 14.04 10.52 -15.83
CA ASP A 107 12.66 10.14 -15.56
C ASP A 107 12.16 10.80 -14.26
N ARG A 108 10.93 11.34 -14.29
CA ARG A 108 10.33 12.04 -13.15
C ARG A 108 9.02 11.38 -12.72
N CYS A 109 9.00 10.86 -11.50
CA CYS A 109 7.76 10.56 -10.79
C CYS A 109 7.25 11.80 -10.05
N ILE A 110 5.94 12.02 -10.04
CA ILE A 110 5.25 13.07 -9.28
C ILE A 110 4.15 12.41 -8.45
N LEU A 111 4.02 12.84 -7.20
CA LEU A 111 3.02 12.40 -6.24
C LEU A 111 2.20 13.63 -5.83
N GLU A 112 0.91 13.61 -6.10
CA GLU A 112 -0.01 14.73 -5.80
C GLU A 112 -1.21 14.22 -5.01
N VAL A 113 -1.53 14.85 -3.87
CA VAL A 113 -2.71 14.50 -3.06
C VAL A 113 -3.97 14.96 -3.80
N VAL A 114 -4.78 14.01 -4.25
CA VAL A 114 -6.05 14.28 -4.95
C VAL A 114 -7.13 14.63 -3.94
N TYR A 115 -7.16 13.95 -2.79
CA TYR A 115 -8.07 14.20 -1.68
C TYR A 115 -7.53 13.57 -0.38
N SER A 116 -8.16 13.93 0.74
CA SER A 116 -7.86 13.38 2.06
C SER A 116 -9.12 13.29 2.91
N HIS A 117 -9.23 12.22 3.70
CA HIS A 117 -10.25 12.05 4.73
C HIS A 117 -9.61 12.21 6.11
N GLU A 118 -10.14 13.12 6.94
CA GLU A 118 -9.86 13.12 8.38
C GLU A 118 -10.53 11.88 9.01
N LEU A 119 -9.85 11.24 9.97
CA LEU A 119 -10.33 10.01 10.61
C LEU A 119 -10.94 10.33 11.99
N PRO A 120 -12.14 9.80 12.32
CA PRO A 120 -12.80 10.05 13.61
C PRO A 120 -12.18 9.28 14.80
N GLY A 121 -11.27 8.35 14.53
CA GLY A 121 -10.58 7.52 15.52
C GLY A 121 -9.21 7.06 15.01
N PHE A 122 -8.44 6.42 15.88
CA PHE A 122 -7.07 5.99 15.58
C PHE A 122 -7.07 4.81 14.59
N PRO A 123 -6.50 4.95 13.38
CA PRO A 123 -6.41 3.87 12.41
C PRO A 123 -5.40 2.79 12.82
N ALA A 124 -5.56 1.61 12.23
CA ALA A 124 -4.74 0.43 12.47
C ALA A 124 -4.41 -0.36 11.20
N SER A 125 -5.35 -0.43 10.23
CA SER A 125 -5.07 -0.97 8.90
C SER A 125 -5.90 -0.30 7.81
N LEU A 126 -5.41 -0.37 6.57
CA LEU A 126 -6.13 -0.03 5.36
C LEU A 126 -6.49 -1.34 4.62
N THR A 127 -7.52 -1.30 3.78
CA THR A 127 -7.73 -2.32 2.75
C THR A 127 -8.36 -1.65 1.53
N ALA A 128 -7.79 -1.91 0.36
CA ALA A 128 -8.28 -1.41 -0.93
C ALA A 128 -9.06 -2.50 -1.71
N GLY A 129 -10.07 -2.09 -2.48
CA GLY A 129 -10.66 -2.94 -3.51
C GLY A 129 -12.04 -2.52 -3.99
N ALA A 130 -12.48 -3.14 -5.08
CA ALA A 130 -13.79 -2.91 -5.68
C ALA A 130 -14.93 -3.56 -4.87
N PHE A 131 -15.25 -3.01 -3.70
CA PHE A 131 -16.34 -3.48 -2.82
C PHE A 131 -17.71 -3.36 -3.52
N GLY A 132 -18.67 -4.21 -3.16
CA GLY A 132 -19.98 -4.31 -3.82
C GLY A 132 -19.92 -4.81 -5.27
N GLY A 133 -18.78 -5.37 -5.69
CA GLY A 133 -18.53 -5.79 -7.07
C GLY A 133 -18.42 -4.64 -8.08
N ALA A 134 -17.95 -3.47 -7.66
CA ALA A 134 -17.71 -2.32 -8.54
C ALA A 134 -16.80 -2.67 -9.73
N ARG A 135 -16.93 -1.94 -10.84
CA ARG A 135 -16.12 -2.15 -12.06
C ARG A 135 -15.30 -0.90 -12.38
N GLY A 136 -13.99 -1.09 -12.56
CA GLY A 136 -13.05 -0.02 -12.89
C GLY A 136 -12.87 1.04 -11.81
N ARG A 137 -13.29 0.76 -10.57
CA ARG A 137 -13.12 1.64 -9.40
C ARG A 137 -12.87 0.78 -8.17
N ASP A 138 -11.86 1.14 -7.39
CA ASP A 138 -11.61 0.58 -6.06
C ASP A 138 -11.97 1.60 -4.98
N PHE A 139 -12.32 1.10 -3.82
CA PHE A 139 -12.69 1.85 -2.62
C PHE A 139 -11.72 1.52 -1.48
N PHE A 140 -11.76 2.29 -0.39
CA PHE A 140 -10.92 2.05 0.79
C PHE A 140 -11.78 1.75 2.01
N SER A 141 -11.36 0.78 2.82
CA SER A 141 -11.84 0.61 4.18
C SER A 141 -10.71 0.82 5.18
N VAL A 142 -10.93 1.67 6.19
CA VAL A 142 -10.00 1.89 7.29
C VAL A 142 -10.50 1.14 8.52
N GLN A 143 -9.67 0.29 9.11
CA GLN A 143 -9.90 -0.29 10.42
C GLN A 143 -9.31 0.63 11.49
N CYS A 144 -10.09 0.95 12.52
CA CYS A 144 -9.64 1.65 13.72
C CYS A 144 -9.31 0.69 14.86
N LEU A 145 -8.49 1.15 15.82
CA LEU A 145 -8.06 0.38 17.01
C LEU A 145 -9.22 -0.09 17.91
N ASP A 146 -10.40 0.53 17.80
CA ASP A 146 -11.62 0.19 18.54
C ASP A 146 -12.50 -0.86 17.84
N GLY A 147 -12.08 -1.37 16.68
CA GLY A 147 -12.85 -2.29 15.85
C GLY A 147 -13.83 -1.62 14.89
N THR A 148 -13.86 -0.28 14.79
CA THR A 148 -14.64 0.42 13.78
C THR A 148 -14.02 0.27 12.39
N MET A 149 -14.79 -0.25 11.43
CA MET A 149 -14.47 -0.23 10.00
C MET A 149 -15.16 0.98 9.36
N LEU A 150 -14.40 1.89 8.75
CA LEU A 150 -14.86 3.08 8.04
C LEU A 150 -14.74 2.84 6.53
N PHE A 151 -15.79 3.09 5.73
CA PHE A 151 -15.81 2.80 4.30
C PHE A 151 -15.91 4.07 3.44
N TYR A 152 -15.07 4.16 2.41
CA TYR A 152 -14.90 5.34 1.58
C TYR A 152 -15.07 5.03 0.08
N GLU A 153 -16.21 5.44 -0.51
CA GLU A 153 -16.34 5.54 -1.97
C GLU A 153 -15.59 6.80 -2.45
N GLN A 154 -14.32 6.59 -2.80
CA GLN A 154 -13.43 7.61 -3.36
C GLN A 154 -13.35 8.87 -2.46
N GLU A 155 -13.77 10.03 -2.94
CA GLU A 155 -13.81 11.31 -2.21
C GLU A 155 -14.91 11.37 -1.13
N THR A 156 -15.72 10.32 -0.93
CA THR A 156 -16.86 10.31 0.00
C THR A 156 -16.72 9.23 1.08
N HIS A 157 -16.93 9.59 2.36
CA HIS A 157 -17.19 8.60 3.42
C HIS A 157 -18.64 8.09 3.31
N THR A 158 -18.81 6.78 3.12
CA THR A 158 -20.11 6.17 2.84
C THR A 158 -20.82 5.71 4.12
N PHE A 159 -20.17 4.87 4.93
CA PHE A 159 -20.71 4.34 6.18
C PHE A 159 -19.61 3.78 7.09
N GLN A 160 -19.98 3.43 8.33
CA GLN A 160 -19.11 2.71 9.26
C GLN A 160 -19.80 1.47 9.84
N GLN A 161 -19.04 0.43 10.13
CA GLN A 161 -19.49 -0.81 10.78
C GLN A 161 -18.55 -1.15 11.95
N VAL A 162 -19.10 -1.29 13.15
CA VAL A 162 -18.31 -1.71 14.33
C VAL A 162 -18.24 -3.25 14.37
N LEU A 163 -17.03 -3.80 14.37
CA LEU A 163 -16.79 -5.22 14.65
C LEU A 163 -16.91 -5.44 16.17
N LYS A 164 -17.74 -6.41 16.57
CA LYS A 164 -17.98 -6.69 17.99
C LYS A 164 -16.88 -7.55 18.60
N ASP A 165 -16.78 -7.46 19.93
CA ASP A 165 -15.93 -8.31 20.78
C ASP A 165 -14.45 -8.28 20.37
N ARG A 166 -14.00 -7.11 19.89
CA ARG A 166 -12.60 -6.83 19.52
C ARG A 166 -11.85 -6.17 20.66
N LEU A 167 -10.61 -6.63 20.87
CA LEU A 167 -9.66 -6.12 21.85
C LEU A 167 -8.46 -5.40 21.21
N LEU A 168 -8.16 -5.77 19.96
CA LEU A 168 -7.07 -5.28 19.13
C LEU A 168 -7.56 -5.22 17.68
N PRO A 169 -6.92 -4.43 16.80
CA PRO A 169 -7.07 -4.56 15.35
C PRO A 169 -6.59 -5.94 14.87
N GLU A 170 -7.16 -6.42 13.78
CA GLU A 170 -6.90 -7.74 13.21
C GLU A 170 -6.78 -7.65 11.69
N GLN A 171 -6.02 -8.57 11.07
CA GLN A 171 -5.82 -8.55 9.63
C GLN A 171 -7.14 -8.77 8.88
N VAL A 172 -7.62 -7.71 8.21
CA VAL A 172 -8.73 -7.76 7.27
C VAL A 172 -8.18 -8.06 5.88
N ALA A 173 -8.87 -8.93 5.14
CA ALA A 173 -8.60 -9.20 3.74
C ALA A 173 -9.90 -9.15 2.92
N TYR A 174 -9.96 -8.29 1.91
CA TYR A 174 -11.07 -8.28 0.95
C TYR A 174 -10.86 -9.35 -0.14
N VAL A 175 -11.93 -10.04 -0.54
CA VAL A 175 -11.92 -11.09 -1.57
C VAL A 175 -12.87 -10.71 -2.71
N PRO A 176 -12.39 -10.00 -3.75
CA PRO A 176 -13.23 -9.44 -4.81
C PRO A 176 -14.09 -10.47 -5.57
N ARG A 177 -13.64 -11.73 -5.65
CA ARG A 177 -14.37 -12.81 -6.34
C ARG A 177 -15.73 -13.10 -5.70
N ASN A 178 -15.83 -12.95 -4.38
CA ASN A 178 -17.00 -13.34 -3.59
C ASN A 178 -17.70 -12.14 -2.94
N ASP A 179 -17.10 -10.94 -3.03
CA ASP A 179 -17.62 -9.69 -2.45
C ASP A 179 -17.75 -9.79 -0.91
N VAL A 180 -16.65 -10.22 -0.28
CA VAL A 180 -16.55 -10.46 1.17
C VAL A 180 -15.25 -9.93 1.77
N PHE A 181 -15.33 -9.47 3.01
CA PHE A 181 -14.20 -9.22 3.90
C PHE A 181 -14.02 -10.43 4.83
N ILE A 182 -12.78 -10.84 5.05
CA ILE A 182 -12.40 -11.93 5.94
C ILE A 182 -11.46 -11.37 7.02
N THR A 183 -11.67 -11.77 8.27
CA THR A 183 -10.82 -11.42 9.41
C THR A 183 -10.84 -12.55 10.45
N SER A 184 -9.86 -12.60 11.34
CA SER A 184 -9.99 -13.37 12.59
C SER A 184 -10.91 -12.66 13.58
N SER A 185 -11.24 -13.32 14.69
CA SER A 185 -11.56 -12.65 15.95
C SER A 185 -10.69 -13.20 17.09
N PRO A 186 -10.57 -12.50 18.24
CA PRO A 186 -9.72 -12.92 19.36
C PRO A 186 -10.09 -14.29 19.96
N GLY A 187 -11.27 -14.82 19.62
CA GLY A 187 -11.69 -16.19 19.94
C GLY A 187 -11.11 -17.29 19.03
N TRP A 188 -10.18 -16.96 18.13
CA TRP A 188 -9.63 -17.83 17.08
C TRP A 188 -10.67 -18.28 16.05
N ILE A 189 -11.74 -17.49 15.86
CA ILE A 189 -12.78 -17.73 14.87
C ILE A 189 -12.42 -17.00 13.58
N LEU A 190 -12.58 -17.64 12.42
CA LEU A 190 -12.50 -16.96 11.13
C LEU A 190 -13.89 -16.41 10.77
N GLU A 191 -13.99 -15.09 10.66
CA GLU A 191 -15.24 -14.37 10.41
C GLU A 191 -15.26 -13.81 8.98
N CYS A 192 -16.41 -13.89 8.34
CA CYS A 192 -16.60 -13.54 6.93
C CYS A 192 -17.84 -12.67 6.78
N TYR A 193 -17.64 -11.44 6.33
CA TYR A 193 -18.65 -10.40 6.19
C TYR A 193 -18.86 -10.11 4.71
N ARG A 194 -20.12 -10.02 4.26
CA ARG A 194 -20.42 -9.53 2.91
C ARG A 194 -20.28 -8.01 2.86
N SER A 195 -19.85 -7.48 1.72
CA SER A 195 -20.08 -6.06 1.38
C SER A 195 -21.55 -5.76 1.05
#